data_AF-A0A949ESS7-F1
#
_entry.id   AF-A0A949ESS7-F1
#
_cell.length_a   1.000
_cell.length_b   1.000
_cell.length_c   1.000
_cell.angle_alpha   90.00
_cell.angle_beta   90.00
_cell.angle_gamma   90.00
#
_symmetry.space_group_name_H-M   'P 1'
#
loop_
_entity.id
_entity.type
_entity.pdbx_description
1 polymer ?
#
loop_
_entity_poly.entity_id
_entity_poly.type
_entity_poly.pdbx_seq_one_letter_code
_entity_poly.pdbx_strand_id
1 'polypeptide(L)'
;MELPTLAPLLRRPDSEFLINFMYDFLSRTVPQAKFQDDMWNIFGVIPDDQGKSPEQREAYLLSLYRNNLKQVLPVGGKKPRTACVKVLKPTKDRTLYHLVYLTRHHKGIVVFMEASYKLELVQKRARAVAKQDERFQRSRQMEMFAAAEHVSGERVGRDLVDVEEYWLKNLKDKPERYGMEKLADMQEETGWFESDFQEAFGELTRKGLVKNLDGTPKRRSKFVHFNDDERLAKVTL
;
A
#
# COMPACT_ATOMS: atom_id res chain seq x y z
N MET A 1 -17.60 7.01 -1.81
CA MET A 1 -18.30 7.31 -0.54
C MET A 1 -17.95 8.70 -0.13
N GLU A 2 -18.95 9.53 0.14
CA GLU A 2 -18.81 10.94 0.52
C GLU A 2 -18.45 11.12 1.99
N LEU A 3 -17.66 12.13 2.32
CA LEU A 3 -17.24 12.46 3.68
C LEU A 3 -18.41 12.83 4.59
N PRO A 4 -19.42 13.63 4.20
CA PRO A 4 -20.56 13.94 5.06
C PRO A 4 -21.32 12.68 5.51
N THR A 5 -21.51 11.73 4.59
CA THR A 5 -22.18 10.45 4.85
C THR A 5 -21.37 9.56 5.79
N LEU A 6 -20.04 9.58 5.65
CA LEU A 6 -19.13 8.83 6.52
C LEU A 6 -18.91 9.49 7.88
N ALA A 7 -19.02 10.82 7.99
CA ALA A 7 -18.63 11.57 9.18
C ALA A 7 -19.25 11.05 10.50
N PRO A 8 -20.55 10.70 10.58
CA PRO A 8 -21.13 10.12 11.79
C PRO A 8 -20.51 8.78 12.18
N LEU A 9 -20.15 7.96 11.20
CA LEU A 9 -19.50 6.67 11.42
C LEU A 9 -18.04 6.86 11.82
N LEU A 10 -17.33 7.73 11.12
CA LEU A 10 -15.93 8.07 11.39
C LEU A 10 -15.74 8.66 12.78
N ARG A 11 -16.74 9.34 13.37
CA ARG A 11 -16.67 9.85 14.74
C ARG A 11 -16.83 8.78 15.84
N ARG A 12 -17.23 7.56 15.49
CA ARG A 12 -17.36 6.48 16.49
C ARG A 12 -15.97 6.07 17.00
N PRO A 13 -15.77 5.96 18.32
CA PRO A 13 -14.54 5.38 18.86
C PRO A 13 -14.41 3.91 18.43
N ASP A 14 -13.18 3.41 18.39
CA ASP A 14 -12.84 1.99 18.18
C ASP A 14 -13.48 1.29 16.97
N SER A 15 -13.83 2.08 15.95
CA SER A 15 -14.39 1.57 14.70
C SER A 15 -13.31 1.47 13.62
N GLU A 16 -13.43 0.44 12.79
CA GLU A 16 -12.60 0.23 11.60
C GLU A 16 -13.46 0.24 10.35
N PHE A 17 -12.91 0.74 9.24
CA PHE A 17 -13.65 0.90 8.00
C PHE A 17 -12.85 0.35 6.83
N LEU A 18 -13.52 -0.43 5.99
CA LEU A 18 -13.01 -0.83 4.69
C LEU A 18 -13.84 -0.11 3.62
N ILE A 19 -13.20 0.81 2.91
CA ILE A 19 -13.85 1.70 1.96
C ILE A 19 -13.36 1.37 0.56
N ASN A 20 -14.31 1.13 -0.35
CA ASN A 20 -14.01 0.99 -1.76
C ASN A 20 -13.90 2.38 -2.42
N PHE A 21 -12.69 2.77 -2.81
CA PHE A 21 -12.39 3.99 -3.54
C PHE A 21 -12.34 3.71 -5.04
N MET A 22 -13.44 4.02 -5.72
CA MET A 22 -13.66 3.74 -7.14
C MET A 22 -12.88 4.71 -8.06
N TYR A 23 -11.56 4.57 -8.08
CA TYR A 23 -10.67 5.45 -8.86
C TYR A 23 -10.99 5.50 -10.36
N ASP A 24 -11.34 4.37 -11.00
CA ASP A 24 -11.64 4.36 -12.45
C ASP A 24 -12.85 5.25 -12.81
N PHE A 25 -13.80 5.40 -11.87
CA PHE A 25 -14.93 6.30 -12.02
C PHE A 25 -14.50 7.74 -11.73
N LEU A 26 -13.86 7.98 -10.59
CA LEU A 26 -13.45 9.33 -10.15
C LEU A 26 -12.51 10.01 -11.14
N SER A 27 -11.53 9.29 -11.69
CA SER A 27 -10.62 9.81 -12.71
C SER A 27 -11.34 10.30 -13.98
N ARG A 28 -12.56 9.86 -14.25
CA ARG A 28 -13.36 10.34 -15.39
C ARG A 28 -14.29 11.49 -15.02
N THR A 29 -14.69 11.59 -13.76
CA THR A 29 -15.67 12.58 -13.28
C THR A 29 -15.04 13.86 -12.77
N VAL A 30 -13.86 13.80 -12.12
CA VAL A 30 -13.16 14.98 -11.57
C VAL A 30 -13.04 16.16 -12.57
N PRO A 31 -12.71 15.96 -13.87
CA PRO A 31 -12.56 17.08 -14.81
C PRO A 31 -13.88 17.73 -15.23
N GLN A 32 -15.02 17.14 -14.89
CA GLN A 32 -16.33 17.59 -15.37
C GLN A 32 -16.95 18.54 -14.35
N ALA A 33 -17.23 19.78 -14.77
CA ALA A 33 -17.78 20.82 -13.90
C ALA A 33 -19.09 20.41 -13.19
N LYS A 34 -19.93 19.60 -13.84
CA LYS A 34 -21.21 19.12 -13.27
C LYS A 34 -21.07 18.24 -12.01
N PHE A 35 -19.88 17.74 -11.71
CA PHE A 35 -19.63 16.89 -10.54
C PHE A 35 -18.81 17.62 -9.45
N GLN A 36 -18.65 18.94 -9.52
CA GLN A 36 -17.86 19.69 -8.54
C GLN A 36 -18.40 19.55 -7.12
N ASP A 37 -19.72 19.57 -6.94
CA ASP A 37 -20.36 19.36 -5.63
C ASP A 37 -20.08 17.96 -5.09
N ASP A 38 -20.15 16.93 -5.94
CA ASP A 38 -19.79 15.56 -5.56
C ASP A 38 -18.30 15.48 -5.18
N MET A 39 -17.42 16.18 -5.91
CA MET A 39 -15.99 16.20 -5.59
C MET A 39 -15.73 16.86 -4.24
N TRP A 40 -16.42 17.97 -3.93
CA TRP A 40 -16.39 18.57 -2.61
C TRP A 40 -16.90 17.62 -1.53
N ASN A 41 -17.99 16.89 -1.78
CA ASN A 41 -18.51 15.92 -0.81
C ASN A 41 -17.57 14.71 -0.61
N ILE A 42 -16.91 14.23 -1.66
CA ILE A 42 -16.01 13.07 -1.60
C ILE A 42 -14.65 13.41 -1.01
N PHE A 43 -14.06 14.53 -1.42
CA PHE A 43 -12.71 14.90 -1.04
C PHE A 43 -12.67 16.00 0.02
N GLY A 44 -13.76 16.73 0.28
CA GLY A 44 -13.73 17.93 1.14
C GLY A 44 -13.14 19.17 0.45
N VAL A 45 -12.71 19.02 -0.81
CA VAL A 45 -12.17 20.07 -1.68
C VAL A 45 -12.35 19.63 -3.12
N ILE A 46 -12.45 20.57 -4.06
CA ILE A 46 -12.44 20.24 -5.48
C ILE A 46 -10.97 19.95 -5.89
N PRO A 47 -10.62 18.72 -6.31
CA PRO A 47 -9.26 18.37 -6.66
C PRO A 47 -8.79 19.15 -7.89
N ASP A 48 -7.55 19.65 -7.85
CA ASP A 48 -6.89 20.23 -9.03
C ASP A 48 -5.89 19.23 -9.62
N ASP A 49 -6.32 18.56 -10.68
CA ASP A 49 -5.56 17.53 -11.36
C ASP A 49 -4.87 18.00 -12.65
N GLN A 50 -4.85 19.31 -12.93
CA GLN A 50 -4.25 19.86 -14.14
C GLN A 50 -2.76 19.49 -14.24
N GLY A 51 -2.34 19.09 -15.44
CA GLY A 51 -0.95 18.78 -15.78
C GLY A 51 -0.37 17.49 -15.16
N LYS A 52 -1.15 16.70 -14.42
CA LYS A 52 -0.66 15.46 -13.79
C LYS A 52 -0.71 14.27 -14.74
N SER A 53 0.31 13.41 -14.71
CA SER A 53 0.25 12.10 -15.38
C SER A 53 -0.87 11.23 -14.76
N PRO A 54 -1.33 10.17 -15.44
CA PRO A 54 -2.31 9.24 -14.89
C PRO A 54 -1.91 8.66 -13.51
N GLU A 55 -0.63 8.38 -13.31
CA GLU A 55 -0.07 7.84 -12.07
C GLU A 55 -0.02 8.90 -10.96
N GLN A 56 0.46 10.11 -11.30
CA GLN A 56 0.50 11.24 -10.36
C GLN A 56 -0.91 11.64 -9.92
N ARG A 57 -1.87 11.60 -10.85
CA ARG A 57 -3.28 11.87 -10.58
C ARG A 57 -3.89 10.81 -9.65
N GLU A 58 -3.57 9.55 -9.87
CA GLU A 58 -4.00 8.46 -8.99
C GLU A 58 -3.49 8.66 -7.56
N ALA A 59 -2.18 8.90 -7.40
CA ALA A 59 -1.56 9.14 -6.10
C ALA A 59 -2.10 10.41 -5.42
N TYR A 60 -2.32 11.49 -6.16
CA TYR A 60 -2.88 12.73 -5.66
C TYR A 60 -4.30 12.55 -5.13
N LEU A 61 -5.20 11.97 -5.92
CA LEU A 61 -6.59 11.78 -5.50
C LEU A 61 -6.70 10.83 -4.30
N LEU A 62 -5.89 9.76 -4.29
CA LEU A 62 -5.87 8.81 -3.19
C LEU A 62 -5.32 9.44 -1.89
N SER A 63 -4.22 10.18 -1.98
CA SER A 63 -3.64 10.86 -0.82
C SER A 63 -4.58 11.93 -0.26
N LEU A 64 -5.23 12.70 -1.14
CA LEU A 64 -6.24 13.69 -0.75
C LEU A 64 -7.40 13.04 0.02
N TYR A 65 -7.96 11.96 -0.51
CA TYR A 65 -9.02 11.20 0.14
C TYR A 65 -8.59 10.65 1.51
N ARG A 66 -7.43 10.00 1.58
CA ARG A 66 -6.89 9.44 2.83
C ARG A 66 -6.63 10.52 3.88
N ASN A 67 -6.07 11.66 3.49
CA ASN A 67 -5.76 12.75 4.41
C ASN A 67 -7.05 13.36 4.98
N ASN A 68 -8.07 13.56 4.16
CA ASN A 68 -9.33 14.15 4.61
C ASN A 68 -10.16 13.17 5.45
N LEU A 69 -10.06 11.85 5.22
CA LEU A 69 -10.60 10.85 6.15
C LEU A 69 -9.96 10.94 7.55
N LYS A 70 -8.65 11.21 7.65
CA LYS A 70 -7.94 11.35 8.93
C LYS A 70 -8.27 12.64 9.68
N GLN A 71 -8.77 13.67 9.00
CA GLN A 71 -9.18 14.93 9.63
C GLN A 71 -10.46 14.79 10.46
N VAL A 72 -11.29 13.77 10.17
CA VAL A 72 -12.48 13.47 10.97
C VAL A 72 -12.06 12.77 12.27
N LEU A 73 -11.65 13.57 13.25
CA LEU A 73 -11.24 13.08 14.56
C LEU A 73 -12.46 12.79 15.46
N PRO A 74 -12.55 11.61 16.08
CA PRO A 74 -13.46 11.41 17.19
C PRO A 74 -12.96 12.19 18.42
N VAL A 75 -13.89 12.68 19.24
CA VAL A 75 -13.54 13.33 20.51
C VAL A 75 -12.83 12.30 21.41
N GLY A 76 -11.59 12.59 21.80
CA GLY A 76 -10.82 11.76 22.75
C GLY A 76 -10.20 10.46 22.19
N GLY A 77 -10.25 10.21 20.88
CA GLY A 77 -9.69 8.99 20.27
C GLY A 77 -8.25 9.14 19.75
N LYS A 78 -7.59 7.99 19.50
CA LYS A 78 -6.28 7.93 18.84
C LYS A 78 -6.37 8.48 17.40
N LYS A 79 -5.26 9.03 16.90
CA LYS A 79 -5.13 9.52 15.52
C LYS A 79 -5.49 8.41 14.52
N PRO A 80 -6.41 8.66 13.55
CA PRO A 80 -6.75 7.68 12.54
C PRO A 80 -5.55 7.35 11.64
N ARG A 81 -5.43 6.08 11.30
CA ARG A 81 -4.41 5.48 10.43
C ARG A 81 -5.08 4.89 9.20
N THR A 82 -4.43 5.00 8.05
CA THR A 82 -4.96 4.46 6.78
C THR A 82 -3.95 3.58 6.07
N ALA A 83 -4.41 2.46 5.53
CA ALA A 83 -3.69 1.68 4.53
C ALA A 83 -4.51 1.61 3.25
N CYS A 84 -3.84 1.40 2.12
CA CYS A 84 -4.54 1.24 0.85
C CYS A 84 -3.88 0.16 0.00
N VAL A 85 -4.69 -0.61 -0.71
CA VAL A 85 -4.21 -1.56 -1.73
C VAL A 85 -4.96 -1.38 -3.04
N LYS A 86 -4.20 -1.49 -4.12
CA LYS A 86 -4.66 -1.27 -5.49
C LYS A 86 -5.23 -2.56 -6.06
N VAL A 87 -6.44 -2.50 -6.61
CA VAL A 87 -7.05 -3.61 -7.34
C VAL A 87 -7.10 -3.25 -8.83
N LEU A 88 -6.51 -4.11 -9.65
CA LEU A 88 -6.40 -3.92 -11.09
C LEU A 88 -7.55 -4.61 -11.83
N LYS A 89 -7.83 -4.16 -13.05
CA LYS A 89 -8.76 -4.86 -13.94
C LYS A 89 -8.21 -6.25 -14.28
N PRO A 90 -9.07 -7.27 -14.45
CA PRO A 90 -8.65 -8.64 -14.73
C PRO A 90 -7.69 -8.75 -15.92
N THR A 91 -8.03 -8.08 -17.04
CA THR A 91 -7.29 -8.20 -18.30
C THR A 91 -6.39 -7.01 -18.63
N LYS A 92 -6.58 -5.87 -17.97
CA LYS A 92 -5.86 -4.61 -18.26
C LYS A 92 -4.99 -4.19 -17.09
N ASP A 93 -3.81 -3.64 -17.37
CA ASP A 93 -2.93 -3.02 -16.36
C ASP A 93 -3.41 -1.61 -15.99
N ARG A 94 -4.69 -1.52 -15.65
CA ARG A 94 -5.36 -0.30 -15.22
C ARG A 94 -6.06 -0.56 -13.90
N THR A 95 -5.95 0.40 -12.99
CA THR A 95 -6.66 0.43 -11.71
C THR A 95 -8.16 0.34 -11.91
N LEU A 96 -8.80 -0.56 -11.19
CA LEU A 96 -10.26 -0.63 -11.08
C LEU A 96 -10.72 0.21 -9.87
N TYR A 97 -10.22 -0.14 -8.69
CA TYR A 97 -10.47 0.59 -7.44
C TYR A 97 -9.32 0.41 -6.45
N HIS A 98 -9.31 1.23 -5.41
CA HIS A 98 -8.47 1.06 -4.23
C HIS A 98 -9.32 0.61 -3.04
N LEU A 99 -8.83 -0.35 -2.28
CA LEU A 99 -9.39 -0.64 -0.96
C LEU A 99 -8.65 0.21 0.05
N VAL A 100 -9.35 1.19 0.63
CA VAL A 100 -8.83 2.06 1.68
C VAL A 100 -9.33 1.54 3.02
N TYR A 101 -8.40 1.11 3.86
CA TYR A 101 -8.69 0.66 5.21
C TYR A 101 -8.32 1.74 6.21
N LEU A 102 -9.25 2.08 7.10
CA LEU A 102 -9.10 3.06 8.16
C LEU A 102 -9.23 2.35 9.50
N THR A 103 -8.23 2.52 10.36
CA THR A 103 -8.21 2.00 11.73
C THR A 103 -7.62 3.04 12.68
N ARG A 104 -7.71 2.79 13.97
CA ARG A 104 -7.08 3.61 15.03
C ARG A 104 -5.92 2.89 15.71
N HIS A 105 -5.66 1.66 15.29
CA HIS A 105 -4.67 0.81 15.90
C HIS A 105 -3.62 0.39 14.87
N HIS A 106 -2.34 0.55 15.20
CA HIS A 106 -1.23 0.17 14.33
C HIS A 106 -1.33 -1.32 13.90
N LYS A 107 -1.73 -2.21 14.83
CA LYS A 107 -2.01 -3.63 14.54
C LYS A 107 -3.02 -3.82 13.39
N GLY A 108 -4.05 -2.99 13.27
CA GLY A 108 -5.02 -3.08 12.18
C GLY A 108 -4.36 -2.88 10.82
N ILE A 109 -3.45 -1.91 10.70
CA ILE A 109 -2.67 -1.66 9.49
C ILE A 109 -1.84 -2.90 9.13
N VAL A 110 -1.10 -3.44 10.08
CA VAL A 110 -0.22 -4.60 9.85
C VAL A 110 -1.03 -5.82 9.39
N VAL A 111 -2.14 -6.12 10.07
CA VAL A 111 -3.01 -7.26 9.72
C VAL A 111 -3.66 -7.06 8.35
N PHE A 112 -4.14 -5.85 8.05
CA PHE A 112 -4.72 -5.54 6.74
C PHE A 112 -3.71 -5.69 5.61
N MET A 113 -2.48 -5.20 5.81
CA MET A 113 -1.41 -5.32 4.81
C MET A 113 -0.97 -6.78 4.61
N GLU A 114 -0.87 -7.58 5.68
CA GLU A 114 -0.57 -9.01 5.59
C GLU A 114 -1.66 -9.78 4.82
N ALA A 115 -2.93 -9.51 5.12
CA ALA A 115 -4.05 -10.12 4.41
C ALA A 115 -4.05 -9.71 2.92
N SER A 116 -3.74 -8.45 2.64
CA SER A 116 -3.71 -7.92 1.28
C SER A 116 -2.55 -8.50 0.46
N TYR A 117 -1.40 -8.78 1.07
CA TYR A 117 -0.28 -9.46 0.40
C TYR A 117 -0.70 -10.84 -0.13
N LYS A 118 -1.39 -11.64 0.69
CA LYS A 118 -1.91 -12.96 0.27
C LYS A 118 -2.90 -12.84 -0.89
N LEU A 119 -3.76 -11.83 -0.85
CA LEU A 119 -4.71 -11.54 -1.92
C LEU A 119 -4.02 -11.10 -3.21
N GLU A 120 -2.92 -10.34 -3.14
CA GLU A 120 -2.18 -9.88 -4.33
C GLU A 120 -1.67 -11.07 -5.16
N LEU A 121 -1.15 -12.11 -4.49
CA LEU A 121 -0.69 -13.33 -5.17
C LEU A 121 -1.83 -14.05 -5.91
N VAL A 122 -3.01 -14.14 -5.28
CA VAL A 122 -4.21 -14.73 -5.90
C VAL A 122 -4.68 -13.88 -7.08
N GLN A 123 -4.71 -12.56 -6.92
CA GLN A 123 -5.07 -11.64 -8.01
C GLN A 123 -4.11 -11.75 -9.19
N LYS A 124 -2.79 -11.83 -8.96
CA LYS A 124 -1.81 -11.99 -10.04
C LYS A 124 -2.05 -13.26 -10.85
N ARG A 125 -2.28 -14.40 -10.18
CA ARG A 125 -2.61 -15.67 -10.84
C ARG A 125 -3.91 -15.57 -11.65
N ALA A 126 -4.97 -15.05 -11.05
CA ALA A 126 -6.26 -14.89 -11.74
C ALA A 126 -6.15 -13.96 -12.97
N ARG A 127 -5.35 -12.89 -12.87
CA ARG A 127 -5.09 -11.97 -13.99
C ARG A 127 -4.26 -12.60 -15.10
N ALA A 128 -3.27 -13.43 -14.75
CA ALA A 128 -2.50 -14.18 -15.74
C ALA A 128 -3.40 -15.10 -16.57
N VAL A 129 -4.30 -15.85 -15.91
CA VAL A 129 -5.30 -16.68 -16.58
C VAL A 129 -6.24 -15.84 -17.45
N ALA A 130 -6.83 -14.77 -16.89
CA ALA A 130 -7.78 -13.93 -17.65
C ALA A 130 -7.14 -13.28 -18.89
N LYS A 131 -5.87 -12.84 -18.80
CA LYS A 131 -5.12 -12.31 -19.95
C LYS A 131 -4.83 -13.39 -20.99
N GLN A 132 -4.51 -14.61 -20.56
CA GLN A 132 -4.29 -15.76 -21.46
C GLN A 132 -5.57 -16.12 -22.20
N ASP A 133 -6.71 -16.16 -21.50
CA ASP A 133 -8.03 -16.42 -22.11
C ASP A 133 -8.40 -15.34 -23.13
N GLU A 134 -8.22 -14.05 -22.80
CA GLU A 134 -8.51 -12.96 -23.75
C GLU A 134 -7.62 -13.04 -25.01
N ARG A 135 -6.34 -13.41 -24.85
CA ARG A 135 -5.43 -13.64 -25.97
C ARG A 135 -5.89 -14.81 -26.82
N PHE A 136 -6.25 -15.93 -26.21
CA PHE A 136 -6.75 -17.11 -26.90
C PHE A 136 -8.01 -16.79 -27.71
N GLN A 137 -8.98 -16.09 -27.12
CA GLN A 137 -10.20 -15.68 -27.83
C GLN A 137 -9.88 -14.78 -29.04
N ARG A 138 -8.83 -13.96 -28.96
CA ARG A 138 -8.43 -13.05 -30.04
C ARG A 138 -7.61 -13.72 -31.14
N SER A 139 -6.66 -14.58 -30.80
CA SER A 139 -5.71 -15.16 -31.76
C SER A 139 -6.08 -16.58 -32.21
N ARG A 140 -6.96 -17.28 -31.48
CA ARG A 140 -7.22 -18.73 -31.58
C ARG A 140 -5.96 -19.61 -31.43
N GLN A 141 -4.85 -19.03 -30.97
CA GLN A 141 -3.59 -19.73 -30.78
C GLN A 141 -3.41 -20.02 -29.29
N MET A 142 -3.20 -21.30 -28.97
CA MET A 142 -2.95 -21.75 -27.61
C MET A 142 -1.48 -21.49 -27.25
N GLU A 143 -1.22 -20.81 -26.13
CA GLU A 143 0.15 -20.68 -25.61
C GLU A 143 0.63 -22.04 -25.07
N MET A 144 1.87 -22.41 -25.37
CA MET A 144 2.45 -23.73 -25.04
C MET A 144 2.74 -23.92 -23.54
N PHE A 145 2.72 -22.83 -22.77
CA PHE A 145 2.96 -22.80 -21.32
C PHE A 145 1.82 -22.07 -20.60
N ALA A 146 1.46 -22.52 -19.40
CA ALA A 146 0.45 -21.84 -18.59
C ALA A 146 1.06 -20.58 -17.95
N ALA A 147 0.55 -19.39 -18.32
CA ALA A 147 1.04 -18.12 -17.77
C ALA A 147 0.91 -18.05 -16.23
N ALA A 148 -0.06 -18.78 -15.65
CA ALA A 148 -0.26 -18.88 -14.21
C ALA A 148 0.85 -19.65 -13.47
N GLU A 149 1.51 -20.60 -14.14
CA GLU A 149 2.61 -21.40 -13.56
C GLU A 149 3.90 -20.59 -13.45
N HIS A 150 4.06 -19.57 -14.29
CA HIS A 150 5.21 -18.66 -14.31
C HIS A 150 4.98 -17.38 -13.49
N VAL A 151 3.87 -17.26 -12.75
CA VAL A 151 3.71 -16.24 -11.71
C VAL A 151 4.56 -16.66 -10.48
N SER A 152 5.86 -16.84 -10.70
CA SER A 152 6.86 -17.00 -9.66
C SER A 152 7.29 -15.62 -9.19
N GLY A 153 6.66 -15.13 -8.12
CA GLY A 153 7.22 -14.10 -7.24
C GLY A 153 7.60 -12.73 -7.83
N GLU A 154 7.55 -12.51 -9.14
CA GLU A 154 7.91 -11.24 -9.77
C GLU A 154 6.90 -10.18 -9.31
N ARG A 155 7.38 -9.39 -8.35
CA ARG A 155 6.60 -8.36 -7.69
C ARG A 155 6.44 -7.23 -8.70
N VAL A 156 5.23 -7.12 -9.25
CA VAL A 156 4.83 -5.98 -10.09
C VAL A 156 5.13 -4.68 -9.33
N GLY A 157 6.15 -3.96 -9.78
CA GLY A 157 6.25 -2.51 -9.65
C GLY A 157 6.77 -1.93 -8.33
N ARG A 158 7.56 -2.67 -7.55
CA ARG A 158 8.33 -2.05 -6.45
C ARG A 158 9.81 -2.29 -6.68
N ASP A 159 10.52 -1.19 -6.95
CA ASP A 159 11.95 -1.25 -7.07
C ASP A 159 12.53 -1.51 -5.68
N LEU A 160 13.22 -2.64 -5.53
CA LEU A 160 13.88 -2.98 -4.27
C LEU A 160 14.85 -1.86 -3.87
N VAL A 161 15.41 -1.16 -4.86
CA VAL A 161 16.26 0.02 -4.68
C VAL A 161 15.56 1.12 -3.88
N ASP A 162 14.30 1.43 -4.18
CA ASP A 162 13.54 2.46 -3.44
C ASP A 162 13.36 2.08 -1.96
N VAL A 163 13.17 0.79 -1.68
CA VAL A 163 13.00 0.28 -0.31
C VAL A 163 14.32 0.31 0.45
N GLU A 164 15.42 -0.01 -0.23
CA GLU A 164 16.77 0.13 0.34
C GLU A 164 17.09 1.60 0.66
N GLU A 165 16.82 2.52 -0.27
CA GLU A 165 17.00 3.95 -0.06
C GLU A 165 16.14 4.48 1.09
N TYR A 166 14.90 4.01 1.21
CA TYR A 166 14.02 4.35 2.33
C TYR A 166 14.61 3.90 3.68
N TRP A 167 15.14 2.67 3.75
CA TRP A 167 15.82 2.20 4.95
C TRP A 167 17.03 3.07 5.29
N LEU A 168 17.86 3.38 4.29
CA LEU A 168 19.04 4.24 4.46
C LEU A 168 18.65 5.68 4.77
N LYS A 169 17.49 6.19 4.38
CA LYS A 169 17.05 7.53 4.76
C LYS A 169 16.58 7.59 6.21
N ASN A 170 15.87 6.56 6.66
CA ASN A 170 15.18 6.56 7.95
C ASN A 170 15.99 5.97 9.10
N LEU A 171 16.94 5.07 8.84
CA LEU A 171 17.82 4.56 9.88
C LEU A 171 18.84 5.62 10.30
N LYS A 172 19.15 5.63 11.59
CA LYS A 172 20.19 6.47 12.20
C LYS A 172 21.41 5.61 12.54
N ASP A 173 22.54 6.27 12.79
CA ASP A 173 23.74 5.60 13.32
C ASP A 173 23.51 5.13 14.77
N LYS A 174 22.67 5.86 15.51
CA LYS A 174 22.24 5.45 16.85
C LYS A 174 21.18 4.35 16.76
N PRO A 175 21.29 3.29 17.57
CA PRO A 175 20.29 2.23 17.61
C PRO A 175 18.88 2.76 17.93
N GLU A 176 17.93 2.47 17.06
CA GLU A 176 16.51 2.80 17.26
C GLU A 176 15.69 1.51 17.24
N ARG A 177 14.62 1.48 18.05
CA ARG A 177 13.71 0.34 18.18
C ARG A 177 12.70 0.35 17.05
N TYR A 178 12.55 -0.78 16.36
CA TYR A 178 11.61 -0.99 15.26
C TYR A 178 10.60 -2.08 15.62
N GLY A 179 9.56 -1.66 16.34
CA GLY A 179 8.41 -2.51 16.66
C GLY A 179 7.26 -2.41 15.65
N MET A 180 6.13 -3.03 16.01
CA MET A 180 4.90 -3.05 15.21
C MET A 180 4.31 -1.66 14.91
N GLU A 181 4.54 -0.67 15.77
CA GLU A 181 4.10 0.71 15.51
C GLU A 181 4.90 1.34 14.37
N LYS A 182 6.23 1.18 14.37
CA LYS A 182 7.10 1.66 13.29
C LYS A 182 6.79 0.95 11.98
N LEU A 183 6.56 -0.37 12.01
CA LEU A 183 6.13 -1.11 10.82
C LEU A 183 4.83 -0.53 10.25
N ALA A 184 3.83 -0.26 11.10
CA ALA A 184 2.58 0.34 10.65
C ALA A 184 2.77 1.74 10.07
N ASP A 185 3.63 2.57 10.67
CA ASP A 185 3.97 3.91 10.14
C ASP A 185 4.60 3.80 8.75
N MET A 186 5.57 2.89 8.59
CA MET A 186 6.24 2.64 7.31
C MET A 186 5.26 2.14 6.24
N GLN A 187 4.40 1.18 6.58
CA GLN A 187 3.37 0.64 5.67
C GLN A 187 2.32 1.70 5.30
N GLU A 188 1.95 2.57 6.24
CA GLU A 188 1.01 3.65 6.00
C GLU A 188 1.61 4.72 5.07
N GLU A 189 2.89 5.05 5.23
CA GLU A 189 3.62 6.02 4.41
C GLU A 189 3.83 5.51 2.99
N THR A 190 4.34 4.29 2.84
CA THR A 190 4.80 3.78 1.53
C THR A 190 3.80 2.88 0.82
N GLY A 191 2.88 2.26 1.56
CA GLY A 191 2.02 1.20 1.04
C GLY A 191 2.74 -0.11 0.75
N TRP A 192 3.98 -0.29 1.23
CA TRP A 192 4.76 -1.51 1.02
C TRP A 192 4.39 -2.61 2.02
N PHE A 193 4.70 -3.87 1.70
CA PHE A 193 4.47 -4.99 2.60
C PHE A 193 5.68 -5.25 3.48
N GLU A 194 5.45 -5.97 4.58
CA GLU A 194 6.54 -6.40 5.45
C GLU A 194 7.61 -7.18 4.67
N SER A 195 7.23 -8.03 3.72
CA SER A 195 8.18 -8.80 2.90
C SER A 195 9.17 -7.92 2.13
N ASP A 196 8.74 -6.76 1.64
CA ASP A 196 9.61 -5.85 0.89
C ASP A 196 10.65 -5.21 1.80
N PHE A 197 10.22 -4.78 3.00
CA PHE A 197 11.11 -4.26 4.02
C PHE A 197 12.13 -5.31 4.48
N GLN A 198 11.69 -6.55 4.67
CA GLN A 198 12.55 -7.67 5.09
C GLN A 198 13.61 -7.99 4.03
N GLU A 199 13.21 -8.03 2.76
CA GLU A 199 14.11 -8.33 1.65
C GLU A 199 15.17 -7.24 1.47
N ALA A 200 14.74 -5.97 1.42
CA ALA A 200 15.64 -4.83 1.30
C ALA A 200 16.60 -4.74 2.49
N PHE A 201 16.11 -4.97 3.72
CA PHE A 201 16.99 -4.99 4.89
C PHE A 201 18.00 -6.14 4.83
N GLY A 202 17.59 -7.30 4.30
CA GLY A 202 18.48 -8.44 4.09
C GLY A 202 19.58 -8.18 3.06
N GLU A 203 19.28 -7.47 1.97
CA GLU A 203 20.27 -7.01 0.99
C GLU A 203 21.24 -6.01 1.61
N LEU A 204 20.73 -4.99 2.32
CA LEU A 204 21.56 -4.00 3.00
C LEU A 204 22.47 -4.62 4.08
N THR A 205 21.98 -5.65 4.78
CA THR A 205 22.78 -6.39 5.77
C THR A 205 23.92 -7.16 5.08
N ARG A 206 23.65 -7.77 3.92
CA ARG A 206 24.68 -8.44 3.11
C ARG A 206 25.72 -7.47 2.54
N LYS A 207 25.30 -6.25 2.19
CA LYS A 207 26.18 -5.13 1.81
C LYS A 207 26.95 -4.54 3.00
N GLY A 208 26.62 -4.92 4.24
CA GLY A 208 27.27 -4.43 5.46
C GLY A 208 26.89 -2.99 5.84
N LEU A 209 25.80 -2.45 5.28
CA LEU A 209 25.39 -1.04 5.48
C LEU A 209 24.47 -0.85 6.70
N VAL A 210 23.78 -1.91 7.11
CA VAL A 210 22.86 -1.91 8.25
C VAL A 210 23.11 -3.13 9.12
N LYS A 211 22.78 -3.02 10.40
CA LYS A 211 22.84 -4.15 11.33
C LYS A 211 21.63 -4.15 12.26
N ASN A 212 21.19 -5.36 12.57
CA ASN A 212 20.29 -5.63 13.66
C ASN A 212 21.12 -6.02 14.88
N LEU A 213 21.01 -5.26 15.98
CA LEU A 213 21.80 -5.49 17.19
C LEU A 213 21.22 -6.60 18.09
N ASP A 214 19.93 -6.88 17.96
CA ASP A 214 19.23 -7.91 18.73
C ASP A 214 19.06 -9.21 17.92
N GLY A 215 19.41 -9.16 16.62
CA GLY A 215 19.35 -10.29 15.71
C GLY A 215 20.48 -11.31 15.91
N THR A 216 20.18 -12.58 15.65
CA THR A 216 21.21 -13.62 15.58
C THR A 216 22.05 -13.48 14.29
N PRO A 217 23.34 -13.86 14.29
CA PRO A 217 24.29 -13.46 13.24
C PRO A 217 23.99 -13.95 11.81
N LYS A 218 23.09 -14.92 11.62
CA LYS A 218 22.75 -15.49 10.31
C LYS A 218 21.28 -15.89 10.22
N ARG A 219 20.39 -14.91 10.01
CA ARG A 219 18.99 -15.18 9.65
C ARG A 219 18.90 -15.45 8.15
N ARG A 220 18.28 -16.57 7.75
CA ARG A 220 18.03 -16.92 6.34
C ARG A 220 16.74 -16.27 5.79
N SER A 221 15.84 -15.87 6.69
CA SER A 221 14.57 -15.20 6.42
C SER A 221 14.18 -14.37 7.64
N LYS A 222 13.34 -13.34 7.45
CA LYS A 222 12.90 -12.39 8.50
C LYS A 222 14.07 -11.74 9.26
N PHE A 223 14.77 -10.83 8.59
CA PHE A 223 15.92 -10.13 9.15
C PHE A 223 15.57 -9.22 10.33
N VAL A 224 14.32 -8.75 10.41
CA VAL A 224 13.78 -7.94 11.51
C VAL A 224 12.57 -8.62 12.13
N HIS A 225 12.49 -8.74 13.45
CA HIS A 225 11.30 -9.18 14.17
C HIS A 225 10.59 -7.97 14.80
N PHE A 226 9.65 -7.40 14.05
CA PHE A 226 8.88 -6.24 14.51
C PHE A 226 8.01 -6.52 15.75
N ASN A 227 7.71 -7.79 16.05
CA ASN A 227 7.03 -8.18 17.30
C ASN A 227 7.93 -8.06 18.53
N ASP A 228 9.25 -8.19 18.36
CA ASP A 228 10.22 -8.22 19.45
C ASP A 228 10.83 -6.81 19.70
N ASP A 229 10.40 -5.81 18.92
CA ASP A 229 10.84 -4.42 19.04
C ASP A 229 12.39 -4.28 18.98
N GLU A 230 12.96 -4.93 17.97
CA GLU A 230 14.42 -5.05 17.79
C GLU A 230 15.10 -3.71 17.47
N ARG A 231 16.36 -3.57 17.90
CA ARG A 231 17.20 -2.40 17.67
C ARG A 231 17.96 -2.49 16.36
N LEU A 232 17.67 -1.56 15.47
CA LEU A 232 18.32 -1.44 14.16
C LEU A 232 19.21 -0.20 14.14
N ALA A 233 20.34 -0.29 13.43
CA ALA A 233 21.26 0.83 13.22
C ALA A 233 21.92 0.75 11.84
N LYS A 234 22.32 1.90 11.33
CA LYS A 234 23.31 1.96 10.25
C LYS A 234 24.68 1.51 10.75
N VAL A 235 25.43 0.89 9.86
CA VAL A 235 26.85 0.64 10.08
C VAL A 235 27.59 1.84 9.51
N THR A 236 28.11 2.69 10.39
CA THR A 236 29.07 3.72 10.00
C THR A 236 30.39 3.01 9.68
N LEU A 237 30.88 3.19 8.45
CA LEU A 237 32.23 2.80 8.06
C LEU A 237 33.27 3.68 8.76
#